data_AF-A0A1D7YKG0-F1
#
_entry.id   AF-A0A1D7YKG0-F1
#
_cell.length_a   1.000
_cell.length_b   1.000
_cell.length_c   1.000
_cell.angle_alpha   90.00
_cell.angle_beta   90.00
_cell.angle_gamma   90.00
#
_symmetry.space_group_name_H-M   'P 1'
#
loop_
_entity.id
_entity.type
_entity.pdbx_description
1 polymer ?
#
loop_
_entity_poly.entity_id
_entity_poly.type
_entity_poly.pdbx_seq_one_letter_code
_entity_poly.pdbx_strand_id
1 'polypeptide(L)'
;MPDGAVVTSVEHRTGNRLVVVTVVRGGFDSALSFLHKQLPKAGYALKEGEVEQDDAESNFSSATVNGRWTLQKTPDCKGGVCLTYLTSAAS
;
A
#
# COMPACT_ATOMS: atom_id res chain seq x y z
N MET A 1 1.66 8.31 -1.98
CA MET A 1 1.35 7.85 -0.61
C MET A 1 0.24 8.71 -0.04
N PRO A 2 -0.60 8.19 0.87
CA PRO A 2 -1.53 9.02 1.63
C PRO A 2 -0.79 10.16 2.35
N ASP A 3 -1.45 11.31 2.50
CA ASP A 3 -0.87 12.46 3.20
C ASP A 3 -0.52 12.09 4.65
N GLY A 4 0.63 12.56 5.12
CA GLY A 4 1.12 12.26 6.48
C GLY A 4 1.59 10.83 6.70
N ALA A 5 1.75 10.01 5.65
CA ALA A 5 2.40 8.72 5.73
C ALA A 5 3.88 8.86 6.15
N VAL A 6 4.28 8.08 7.16
CA VAL A 6 5.67 8.02 7.64
C VAL A 6 6.26 6.66 7.26
N VAL A 7 7.36 6.66 6.52
CA VAL A 7 8.10 5.43 6.21
C VAL A 7 8.83 4.95 7.47
N THR A 8 8.56 3.72 7.88
CA THR A 8 9.16 3.10 9.06
C THR A 8 10.16 2.00 8.71
N SER A 9 10.06 1.42 7.52
CA SER A 9 11.02 0.42 7.02
C SER A 9 11.11 0.43 5.50
N VAL A 10 12.31 0.17 4.99
CA VAL A 10 12.62 -0.04 3.57
C VAL A 10 13.53 -1.26 3.48
N GLU A 11 13.11 -2.29 2.75
CA GLU A 11 13.85 -3.54 2.60
C GLU A 11 14.01 -3.88 1.11
N HIS A 12 15.25 -4.15 0.69
CA HIS A 12 15.56 -4.69 -0.63
C HIS A 12 15.66 -6.21 -0.54
N ARG A 13 14.94 -6.91 -1.44
CA ARG A 13 14.90 -8.38 -1.52
C ARG A 13 15.42 -8.87 -2.86
N THR A 14 15.79 -10.15 -2.90
CA THR A 14 16.23 -10.84 -4.12
C THR A 14 15.22 -10.68 -5.25
N GLY A 15 15.70 -10.59 -6.49
CA GLY A 15 14.86 -10.36 -7.68
C GLY A 15 14.39 -8.91 -7.83
N ASN A 16 15.21 -7.93 -7.41
CA ASN A 16 14.89 -6.49 -7.48
C ASN A 16 13.54 -6.12 -6.84
N ARG A 17 13.18 -6.82 -5.76
CA ARG A 17 11.97 -6.52 -5.01
C ARG A 17 12.26 -5.49 -3.93
N LEU A 18 11.33 -4.56 -3.75
CA LEU A 18 11.38 -3.55 -2.71
C LEU A 18 10.14 -3.67 -1.82
N VAL A 19 10.34 -3.69 -0.51
CA VAL A 19 9.28 -3.60 0.48
C VAL A 19 9.39 -2.26 1.20
N VAL A 20 8.30 -1.49 1.23
CA VAL A 20 8.21 -0.23 1.96
C VAL A 20 7.08 -0.34 2.96
N VAL A 21 7.38 -0.18 4.25
CA VAL A 21 6.38 -0.17 5.32
C VAL A 21 6.18 1.27 5.78
N THR A 22 4.92 1.66 5.90
CA THR A 22 4.54 3.01 6.33
C THR A 22 3.47 2.94 7.42
N VAL A 23 3.48 3.94 8.29
CA VAL A 23 2.36 4.23 9.19
C VAL A 23 1.64 5.46 8.66
N VAL A 24 0.33 5.34 8.46
CA VAL A 24 -0.53 6.42 7.96
C VAL A 24 -1.44 6.89 9.08
N ARG A 25 -1.46 8.20 9.32
CA ARG A 25 -2.42 8.86 10.21
C ARG A 25 -3.65 9.25 9.40
N GLY A 26 -4.84 8.91 9.88
CA GLY A 26 -6.10 9.19 9.17
C GLY A 26 -7.05 7.99 9.08
N GLY A 27 -6.65 6.84 9.61
CA GLY A 27 -7.49 5.65 9.70
C GLY A 27 -7.61 4.86 8.40
N PHE A 28 -8.24 3.70 8.54
CA PHE A 28 -8.35 2.68 7.51
C PHE A 28 -9.11 3.16 6.28
N ASP A 29 -10.32 3.68 6.46
CA ASP A 29 -11.19 4.07 5.34
C ASP A 29 -10.60 5.19 4.48
N SER A 30 -9.91 6.14 5.11
CA SER A 30 -9.25 7.25 4.42
C SER A 30 -8.06 6.76 3.59
N ALA A 31 -7.22 5.89 4.17
CA ALA A 31 -6.11 5.26 3.46
C ALA A 31 -6.60 4.36 2.32
N LEU A 32 -7.67 3.57 2.53
CA LEU A 32 -8.27 2.73 1.50
C LEU A 32 -8.86 3.57 0.35
N SER A 33 -9.58 4.65 0.67
CA SER A 33 -10.08 5.61 -0.32
C SER A 33 -8.95 6.26 -1.13
N PHE A 34 -7.83 6.59 -0.48
CA PHE A 34 -6.62 7.04 -1.19
C PHE A 34 -6.12 5.98 -2.17
N LEU A 35 -5.95 4.73 -1.73
CA LEU A 35 -5.42 3.65 -2.56
C LEU A 35 -6.32 3.39 -3.77
N HIS A 36 -7.64 3.39 -3.60
CA HIS A 36 -8.58 3.18 -4.71
C HIS A 36 -8.71 4.36 -5.67
N LYS A 37 -8.45 5.60 -5.22
CA LYS A 37 -8.66 6.79 -6.07
C LYS A 37 -7.38 7.36 -6.64
N GLN A 38 -6.31 7.39 -5.86
CA GLN A 38 -5.09 8.12 -6.18
C GLN A 38 -4.06 7.24 -6.91
N LEU A 39 -4.00 5.93 -6.63
CA LEU A 39 -3.15 5.02 -7.41
C LEU A 39 -3.59 4.97 -8.89
N PRO A 40 -4.89 4.80 -9.23
CA PRO A 40 -5.34 4.89 -10.62
C PRO A 40 -5.06 6.24 -11.28
N LYS A 41 -5.27 7.35 -10.56
CA LYS A 41 -4.95 8.69 -11.07
C LYS A 41 -3.45 8.87 -11.34
N ALA A 42 -2.59 8.16 -10.62
CA ALA A 42 -1.15 8.15 -10.82
C ALA A 42 -0.69 7.14 -11.90
N GLY A 43 -1.61 6.47 -12.61
CA GLY A 43 -1.29 5.56 -13.70
C GLY A 43 -1.08 4.10 -13.28
N TYR A 44 -1.44 3.72 -12.06
CA TYR A 44 -1.40 2.33 -11.62
C TYR A 44 -2.77 1.66 -11.81
N ALA A 45 -2.81 0.54 -12.52
CA ALA A 45 -4.00 -0.29 -12.62
C ALA A 45 -4.10 -1.19 -11.38
N LEU A 46 -5.21 -1.09 -10.64
CA LEU A 46 -5.57 -2.04 -9.59
C LEU A 46 -6.06 -3.35 -10.21
N LYS A 47 -5.76 -4.47 -9.55
CA LYS A 47 -6.09 -5.83 -9.96
C LYS A 47 -6.78 -6.56 -8.81
N GLU A 48 -6.71 -7.89 -8.84
CA GLU A 48 -7.17 -8.80 -7.78
C GLU A 48 -6.77 -8.31 -6.39
N GLY A 49 -7.72 -8.37 -5.46
CA GLY A 49 -7.58 -7.88 -4.10
C GLY A 49 -8.86 -8.11 -3.30
N GLU A 50 -8.76 -7.90 -2.00
CA GLU A 50 -9.82 -8.13 -1.03
C GLU A 50 -9.88 -6.96 -0.04
N VAL A 51 -11.07 -6.73 0.51
CA VAL A 51 -11.30 -5.74 1.57
C VAL A 51 -12.10 -6.45 2.65
N GLU A 52 -11.50 -6.59 3.83
CA GLU A 52 -12.16 -7.07 5.03
C GLU A 52 -12.29 -5.93 6.06
N GLN A 53 -12.82 -6.26 7.25
CA GLN A 53 -13.16 -5.26 8.26
C GLN A 53 -11.94 -4.46 8.75
N ASP A 54 -10.80 -5.13 8.92
CA ASP A 54 -9.60 -4.57 9.55
C ASP A 54 -8.35 -4.66 8.66
N ASP A 55 -8.47 -5.28 7.49
CA ASP A 55 -7.43 -5.37 6.48
C ASP A 55 -7.97 -5.21 5.05
N ALA A 56 -7.08 -4.84 4.15
CA ALA A 56 -7.36 -4.81 2.72
C ALA A 56 -6.06 -5.00 1.95
N GLU A 57 -6.18 -5.47 0.72
CA GLU A 57 -5.05 -5.63 -0.17
C GLU A 57 -5.47 -5.56 -1.63
N SER A 58 -4.53 -5.16 -2.49
CA SER A 58 -4.71 -5.29 -3.92
C SER A 58 -3.37 -5.36 -4.63
N ASN A 59 -3.32 -6.22 -5.64
CA ASN A 59 -2.29 -6.20 -6.65
C ASN A 59 -2.44 -4.94 -7.51
N PHE A 60 -1.34 -4.38 -7.98
CA PHE A 60 -1.34 -3.25 -8.90
C PHE A 60 -0.20 -3.33 -9.91
N SER A 61 -0.33 -2.63 -11.03
CA SER A 61 0.73 -2.56 -12.03
C SER A 61 0.76 -1.23 -12.78
N SER A 62 1.91 -0.90 -13.34
CA SER A 62 2.14 0.17 -14.32
C SER A 62 3.06 -0.36 -15.42
N ALA A 63 3.49 0.49 -16.36
CA ALA A 63 4.44 0.11 -17.40
C ALA A 63 5.81 -0.36 -16.86
N THR A 64 6.21 0.06 -15.66
CA THR A 64 7.55 -0.20 -15.11
C THR A 64 7.56 -0.95 -13.79
N VAL A 65 6.41 -1.07 -13.11
CA VAL A 65 6.30 -1.66 -11.78
C VAL A 65 5.12 -2.61 -11.70
N ASN A 66 5.35 -3.80 -11.13
CA ASN A 66 4.31 -4.65 -10.56
C ASN A 66 4.38 -4.60 -9.04
N GLY A 67 3.25 -4.70 -8.36
CA GLY A 67 3.26 -4.71 -6.91
C GLY A 67 1.97 -5.18 -6.25
N ARG A 68 2.01 -5.19 -4.92
CA ARG A 68 0.87 -5.40 -4.02
C ARG A 68 0.97 -4.40 -2.90
N TRP A 69 -0.15 -3.80 -2.53
CA TRP A 69 -0.25 -3.10 -1.26
C TRP A 69 -1.08 -3.93 -0.28
N THR A 70 -0.73 -3.84 0.99
CA THR A 70 -1.56 -4.30 2.11
C THR A 70 -1.80 -3.15 3.06
N LEU A 71 -3.01 -3.08 3.61
CA LEU A 71 -3.45 -2.07 4.56
C LEU A 71 -4.02 -2.79 5.77
N GLN A 72 -3.52 -2.49 6.97
CA GLN A 72 -3.97 -3.16 8.19
C GLN A 72 -4.17 -2.15 9.32
N LYS A 73 -5.26 -2.27 10.08
CA LYS A 73 -5.41 -1.52 11.33
C LYS A 73 -4.36 -1.95 12.35
N THR A 74 -3.72 -0.99 12.99
CA THR A 74 -2.78 -1.27 14.07
C THR A 74 -3.50 -1.17 15.42
N PRO A 75 -3.60 -2.25 16.20
CA PRO A 75 -4.30 -2.23 17.50
C PRO A 75 -3.72 -1.21 18.48
N ASP A 76 -2.38 -1.05 18.45
CA ASP A 76 -1.64 -0.24 19.42
C ASP A 76 -1.50 1.24 19.03
N CYS A 77 -1.97 1.63 17.84
CA CYS A 77 -1.95 3.03 17.38
C CYS A 77 -3.35 3.47 17.01
N LYS A 78 -4.05 4.13 17.95
CA LYS A 78 -5.41 4.67 17.71
C LYS A 78 -5.41 5.59 16.49
N GLY A 79 -6.12 5.17 15.44
CA GLY A 79 -6.25 5.90 14.18
C GLY A 79 -5.06 5.78 13.22
N GLY A 80 -4.05 4.98 13.59
CA GLY A 80 -2.96 4.58 12.72
C GLY A 80 -3.34 3.33 11.91
N VAL A 81 -2.82 3.25 10.70
CA VAL A 81 -2.85 2.04 9.88
C VAL A 81 -1.47 1.76 9.32
N CYS A 82 -1.12 0.49 9.23
CA CYS A 82 0.09 0.03 8.56
C CYS A 82 -0.23 -0.16 7.09
N LEU A 83 0.51 0.53 6.22
CA LEU A 83 0.43 0.38 4.77
C LEU A 83 1.77 -0.12 4.27
N THR A 84 1.77 -1.31 3.68
CA THR A 84 2.96 -1.92 3.08
C THR A 84 2.82 -1.95 1.57
N TYR A 85 3.89 -1.61 0.85
CA TYR A 85 4.03 -1.87 -0.57
C TYR A 85 5.12 -2.91 -0.79
N LEU A 86 4.82 -3.92 -1.59
CA LEU A 86 5.79 -4.81 -2.21
C LEU A 86 5.80 -4.51 -3.71
N THR A 87 6.96 -4.18 -4.27
CA THR A 87 7.11 -3.88 -5.70
C THR A 87 8.26 -4.65 -6.33
N SER A 88 8.16 -4.92 -7.63
CA SER A 88 9.24 -5.37 -8.51
C SER A 88 9.18 -4.59 -9.82
N ALA A 89 10.24 -4.70 -10.63
CA ALA A 89 10.18 -4.25 -12.02
C ALA A 89 9.04 -4.98 -12.78
N ALA A 90 8.39 -4.27 -13.69
CA ALA A 90 7.52 -4.92 -14.68
C ALA A 90 8.37 -5.80 -15.61
N SER A 91 7.83 -6.96 -15.99
CA SER A 91 8.44 -7.90 -16.94
C SER A 91 8.03 -7.58 -18.37
#